data_AF-A0A3D0LFK5-F1
#
_entry.id   AF-A0A3D0LFK5-F1
#
_cell.length_a   1.000
_cell.length_b   1.000
_cell.length_c   1.000
_cell.angle_alpha   90.00
_cell.angle_beta   90.00
_cell.angle_gamma   90.00
#
_symmetry.space_group_name_H-M   'P 1'
#
loop_
_entity.id
_entity.type
_entity.pdbx_description
1 polymer ?
#
loop_
_entity_poly.entity_id
_entity_poly.type
_entity_poly.pdbx_seq_one_letter_code
_entity_poly.pdbx_strand_id
1 'polypeptide(L)'
;MRKHVKIKTKLAVTALAAGTLFTMAGWPFFRFICYCGKKGSASSKKNKKKWFQLKHTVINHPRHLYNDEYEETKKWCEAQDMTDYYITARDGLKLHASYFPAENPERIILMSHGYKGSAFGSVAHMAEYLHDNNSSLLFIDQRCCGESEGRYITFGAKEQYDILGWLKLIEEINKDKLPVYLYGQSMGAAAVLLASGQGLSKDVHGIIADCGFHSMKTQLRDIASGWFHLHWVELLLLRVDLFCRIFAGFRMKDTDVGEALKKNTLPVIF
;
A
#
# COMPACT_ATOMS: atom_id res chain seq x y z
N MET A 1 48.41 29.01 8.62
CA MET A 1 47.73 27.70 8.81
C MET A 1 46.54 27.72 9.79
N ARG A 2 46.64 28.22 11.03
CA ARG A 2 45.55 28.15 12.04
C ARG A 2 44.21 28.81 11.66
N LYS A 3 44.20 29.92 10.90
CA LYS A 3 42.95 30.57 10.43
C LYS A 3 42.18 29.71 9.40
N HIS A 4 42.87 29.08 8.46
CA HIS A 4 42.24 28.20 7.46
C HIS A 4 41.64 26.93 8.07
N VAL A 5 42.30 26.35 9.08
CA VAL A 5 41.75 25.20 9.83
C VAL A 5 40.47 25.60 10.56
N LYS A 6 40.45 26.74 11.27
CA LYS A 6 39.24 27.24 11.95
C LYS A 6 38.07 27.53 10.99
N ILE A 7 38.34 28.05 9.78
CA ILE A 7 37.30 28.30 8.77
C ILE A 7 36.75 26.97 8.22
N LYS A 8 37.62 26.01 7.88
CA LYS A 8 37.19 24.67 7.43
C LYS A 8 36.39 23.92 8.50
N THR A 9 36.79 24.00 9.77
CA THR A 9 36.05 23.40 10.88
C THR A 9 34.69 24.07 11.09
N LYS A 10 34.60 25.40 11.02
CA LYS A 10 33.30 26.10 11.10
C LYS A 10 32.37 25.71 9.94
N LEU A 11 32.87 25.67 8.71
CA LEU A 11 32.11 25.23 7.54
C LEU A 11 31.61 23.78 7.70
N ALA A 12 32.44 22.88 8.19
CA ALA A 12 32.06 21.49 8.45
C ALA A 12 30.98 21.36 9.52
N VAL A 13 31.08 22.12 10.63
CA VAL A 13 30.08 22.13 11.70
C VAL A 13 28.75 22.72 11.19
N THR A 14 28.79 23.81 10.43
CA THR A 14 27.58 24.41 9.84
C THR A 14 26.92 23.46 8.83
N ALA A 15 27.70 22.78 7.99
CA ALA A 15 27.17 21.77 7.06
C ALA A 15 26.54 20.58 7.80
N LEU A 16 27.17 20.10 8.88
CA LEU A 16 26.62 19.03 9.73
C LEU A 16 25.32 19.44 10.41
N ALA A 17 25.27 20.66 10.96
CA ALA A 17 24.07 21.22 11.58
C ALA A 17 22.94 21.40 10.56
N ALA A 18 23.24 21.92 9.37
CA ALA A 18 22.27 22.07 8.29
C ALA A 18 21.75 20.71 7.78
N GLY A 19 22.62 19.70 7.65
CA GLY A 19 22.22 18.34 7.30
C GLY A 19 21.32 17.69 8.37
N THR A 20 21.62 17.94 9.64
CA THR A 20 20.80 17.46 10.77
C THR A 20 19.43 18.12 10.77
N LEU A 21 19.35 19.44 10.58
CA LEU A 21 18.07 20.16 10.50
C LEU A 21 17.24 19.72 9.28
N PHE A 22 17.90 19.50 8.12
CA PHE A 22 17.26 19.01 6.91
C PHE A 22 16.65 17.62 7.11
N THR A 23 17.37 16.72 7.79
CA THR A 23 16.88 15.37 8.05
C THR A 23 15.72 15.37 9.05
N MET A 24 15.83 16.15 10.13
CA MET A 24 14.78 16.27 11.15
C MET A 24 13.45 16.79 10.60
N ALA A 25 13.47 17.66 9.60
CA ALA A 25 12.25 18.29 9.08
C ALA A 25 11.37 17.35 8.22
N GLY A 26 11.93 16.33 7.56
CA GLY A 26 11.15 15.38 6.75
C GLY A 26 10.96 14.00 7.40
N TRP A 27 11.82 13.65 8.35
CA TRP A 27 11.85 12.32 8.96
C TRP A 27 10.54 11.92 9.66
N PRO A 28 9.88 12.78 10.47
CA PRO A 28 8.61 12.44 11.10
C PRO A 28 7.52 12.10 10.08
N PHE A 29 7.45 12.85 8.98
CA PHE A 29 6.45 12.65 7.93
C PHE A 29 6.70 11.35 7.15
N PHE A 30 7.95 11.10 6.72
CA PHE A 30 8.33 9.83 6.10
C PHE A 30 8.00 8.64 7.00
N ARG A 31 8.34 8.74 8.29
CA ARG A 31 8.10 7.66 9.25
C ARG A 31 6.60 7.46 9.52
N PHE A 32 5.80 8.52 9.50
CA PHE A 32 4.34 8.41 9.61
C PHE A 32 3.75 7.70 8.37
N ILE A 33 4.16 8.11 7.18
CA ILE A 33 3.62 7.65 5.89
C ILE A 33 4.13 6.25 5.52
N CYS A 34 5.43 6.00 5.56
CA CYS A 34 5.98 4.75 5.01
C CYS A 34 6.18 3.67 6.07
N TYR A 35 6.59 4.03 7.30
CA TYR A 35 7.01 3.05 8.29
C TYR A 35 5.82 2.46 9.07
N CYS A 36 5.77 1.13 9.23
CA CYS A 36 4.73 0.44 10.00
C CYS A 36 5.26 -0.33 11.24
N GLY A 37 6.56 -0.31 11.52
CA GLY A 37 7.13 -0.98 12.70
C GLY A 37 7.81 -2.32 12.38
N LYS A 38 8.29 -3.02 13.41
CA LYS A 38 8.61 -4.46 13.34
C LYS A 38 7.46 -5.22 14.02
N LYS A 39 6.96 -6.29 13.40
CA LYS A 39 6.11 -7.26 14.10
C LYS A 39 6.93 -7.91 15.22
N GLY A 40 6.42 -7.85 16.46
CA GLY A 40 7.08 -8.41 17.64
C GLY A 40 7.19 -7.50 18.87
N SER A 41 6.87 -6.21 18.79
CA SER A 41 6.77 -5.38 20.02
C SER A 41 5.32 -4.94 20.26
N ALA A 42 4.68 -5.56 21.24
CA ALA A 42 3.39 -5.14 21.79
C ALA A 42 3.37 -3.70 22.36
N SER A 43 4.49 -2.95 22.29
CA SER A 43 4.62 -1.61 22.85
C SER A 43 4.23 -0.46 21.91
N SER A 44 3.89 -0.70 20.63
CA SER A 44 3.58 0.39 19.68
C SER A 44 2.20 1.04 19.89
N LYS A 45 1.33 0.50 20.75
CA LYS A 45 0.00 1.11 21.02
C LYS A 45 0.05 2.36 21.92
N LYS A 46 1.19 2.74 22.51
CA LYS A 46 1.30 3.90 23.41
C LYS A 46 2.15 5.03 22.82
N ASN A 47 1.55 5.81 21.91
CA ASN A 47 1.76 7.26 21.70
C ASN A 47 1.32 7.66 20.28
N LYS A 48 0.01 7.61 19.99
CA LYS A 48 -0.53 8.45 18.91
C LYS A 48 -0.40 9.90 19.39
N LYS A 49 0.65 10.62 18.96
CA LYS A 49 0.82 12.04 19.30
C LYS A 49 -0.45 12.79 18.87
N LYS A 50 -1.08 13.52 19.80
CA LYS A 50 -2.32 14.32 19.59
C LYS A 50 -2.25 15.24 18.35
N TRP A 51 -1.05 15.65 17.95
CA TRP A 51 -0.78 16.55 16.82
C TRP A 51 -1.21 16.03 15.44
N PHE A 52 -1.61 14.77 15.31
CA PHE A 52 -2.08 14.18 14.04
C PHE A 52 -3.53 13.64 14.08
N GLN A 53 -4.27 13.85 15.17
CA GLN A 53 -5.70 13.52 15.24
C GLN A 53 -6.52 14.72 14.74
N LEU A 54 -6.50 14.93 13.43
CA LEU A 54 -7.37 15.91 12.80
C LEU A 54 -8.82 15.39 12.89
N LYS A 55 -9.75 16.18 13.44
CA LYS A 55 -11.15 15.74 13.60
C LYS A 55 -11.79 15.27 12.27
N HIS A 56 -11.40 15.89 11.15
CA HIS A 56 -11.91 15.52 9.84
C HIS A 56 -11.43 14.16 9.34
N THR A 57 -10.27 13.64 9.77
CA THR A 57 -9.81 12.30 9.35
C THR A 57 -10.62 11.18 10.00
N VAL A 58 -11.30 11.46 11.12
CA VAL A 58 -12.24 10.53 11.75
C VAL A 58 -13.62 10.66 11.09
N ILE A 59 -14.12 11.88 10.90
CA ILE A 59 -15.46 12.14 10.34
C ILE A 59 -15.57 11.69 8.88
N ASN A 60 -14.52 11.90 8.07
CA ASN A 60 -14.52 11.54 6.66
C ASN A 60 -14.09 10.09 6.39
N HIS A 61 -13.82 9.30 7.44
CA HIS A 61 -13.51 7.89 7.27
C HIS A 61 -14.82 7.13 6.99
N PRO A 62 -14.90 6.23 5.98
CA PRO A 62 -16.14 5.51 5.67
C PRO A 62 -16.77 4.80 6.87
N ARG A 63 -15.94 4.22 7.75
CA ARG A 63 -16.37 3.63 9.03
C ARG A 63 -17.11 4.59 9.98
N HIS A 64 -17.04 5.90 9.79
CA HIS A 64 -17.83 6.82 10.61
C HIS A 64 -19.33 6.68 10.33
N LEU A 65 -19.70 6.39 9.09
CA LEU A 65 -21.09 6.24 8.66
C LEU A 65 -21.51 4.77 8.53
N TYR A 66 -20.57 3.90 8.15
CA TYR A 66 -20.82 2.49 7.83
C TYR A 66 -20.01 1.54 8.72
N ASN A 67 -20.01 1.80 10.04
CA ASN A 67 -19.23 0.97 10.96
C ASN A 67 -19.82 -0.44 11.07
N ASP A 68 -21.14 -0.53 11.10
CA ASP A 68 -21.84 -1.78 11.36
C ASP A 68 -21.66 -2.73 10.18
N GLU A 69 -21.86 -2.24 8.96
CA GLU A 69 -21.61 -2.98 7.72
C GLU A 69 -20.14 -3.43 7.63
N TYR A 70 -19.21 -2.55 7.99
CA TYR A 70 -17.79 -2.88 8.02
C TYR A 70 -17.49 -4.04 8.98
N GLU A 71 -18.02 -4.01 10.20
CA GLU A 71 -17.79 -5.04 11.20
C GLU A 71 -18.57 -6.34 10.88
N GLU A 72 -19.74 -6.25 10.26
CA GLU A 72 -20.52 -7.40 9.79
C GLU A 72 -19.77 -8.16 8.69
N THR A 73 -19.35 -7.47 7.63
CA THR A 73 -18.53 -8.07 6.58
C THR A 73 -17.26 -8.70 7.15
N LYS A 74 -16.58 -7.99 8.05
CA LYS A 74 -15.36 -8.51 8.67
C LYS A 74 -15.60 -9.81 9.42
N LYS A 75 -16.68 -9.87 10.22
CA LYS A 75 -17.09 -11.10 10.93
C LYS A 75 -17.47 -12.21 9.96
N TRP A 76 -18.17 -11.88 8.88
CA TRP A 76 -18.51 -12.85 7.84
C TRP A 76 -17.24 -13.47 7.26
N CYS A 77 -16.23 -12.67 6.87
CA CYS A 77 -14.95 -13.20 6.37
C CYS A 77 -14.22 -14.05 7.42
N GLU A 78 -14.15 -13.58 8.67
CA GLU A 78 -13.47 -14.29 9.77
C GLU A 78 -14.15 -15.63 10.13
N ALA A 79 -15.41 -15.82 9.76
CA ALA A 79 -16.16 -17.06 10.00
C ALA A 79 -15.99 -18.10 8.88
N GLN A 80 -15.41 -17.73 7.74
CA GLN A 80 -15.23 -18.65 6.61
C GLN A 80 -14.02 -19.57 6.82
N ASP A 81 -14.11 -20.79 6.29
CA ASP A 81 -12.97 -21.71 6.23
C ASP A 81 -12.11 -21.36 5.01
N MET A 82 -11.03 -20.61 5.25
CA MET A 82 -10.10 -20.15 4.21
C MET A 82 -8.77 -20.88 4.31
N THR A 83 -8.12 -21.07 3.16
CA THR A 83 -6.76 -21.64 3.09
C THR A 83 -5.73 -20.53 3.03
N ASP A 84 -4.79 -20.50 3.97
CA ASP A 84 -3.70 -19.54 3.96
C ASP A 84 -2.58 -19.96 2.99
N TYR A 85 -2.12 -18.99 2.22
CA TYR A 85 -1.01 -19.10 1.29
C TYR A 85 0.08 -18.10 1.63
N TYR A 86 1.32 -18.53 1.34
CA TYR A 86 2.48 -17.67 1.49
C TYR A 86 3.35 -17.68 0.25
N ILE A 87 3.81 -16.50 -0.17
CA ILE A 87 4.78 -16.33 -1.24
C ILE A 87 6.02 -15.59 -0.73
N THR A 88 7.12 -15.74 -1.47
CA THR A 88 8.31 -14.92 -1.25
C THR A 88 8.33 -13.79 -2.27
N ALA A 89 8.25 -12.54 -1.79
CA ALA A 89 8.36 -11.34 -2.61
C ALA A 89 9.73 -11.26 -3.30
N ARG A 90 9.84 -10.44 -4.36
CA ARG A 90 11.11 -10.22 -5.07
C ARG A 90 12.24 -9.72 -4.18
N ASP A 91 11.91 -9.01 -3.10
CA ASP A 91 12.87 -8.52 -2.09
C ASP A 91 12.99 -9.44 -0.85
N GLY A 92 12.52 -10.69 -0.95
CA GLY A 92 12.73 -11.74 0.05
C GLY A 92 11.74 -11.73 1.22
N LEU A 93 10.74 -10.84 1.22
CA LEU A 93 9.71 -10.82 2.25
C LEU A 93 8.77 -12.01 2.10
N LYS A 94 8.43 -12.67 3.21
CA LYS A 94 7.32 -13.63 3.24
C LYS A 94 6.00 -12.86 3.27
N LEU A 95 5.17 -13.04 2.26
CA LEU A 95 3.85 -12.40 2.16
C LEU A 95 2.75 -13.45 2.36
N HIS A 96 1.61 -13.01 2.85
CA HIS A 96 0.46 -13.82 3.23
C HIS A 96 -0.79 -13.44 2.44
N ALA A 97 -1.62 -14.44 2.15
CA ALA A 97 -2.97 -14.26 1.64
C ALA A 97 -3.88 -15.39 2.14
N SER A 98 -5.16 -15.09 2.34
CA SER A 98 -6.18 -16.09 2.64
C SER A 98 -7.04 -16.32 1.39
N TYR A 99 -7.17 -17.58 0.99
CA TYR A 99 -7.92 -17.99 -0.20
C TYR A 99 -9.26 -18.62 0.20
N PHE A 100 -10.34 -18.11 -0.37
CA PHE A 100 -11.68 -18.61 -0.17
C PHE A 100 -12.26 -19.13 -1.49
N PRO A 101 -12.28 -20.46 -1.73
CA PRO A 101 -12.85 -21.02 -2.94
C PRO A 101 -14.38 -20.87 -2.96
N ALA A 102 -14.95 -20.59 -4.14
CA ALA A 102 -16.37 -20.80 -4.38
C ALA A 102 -16.65 -22.28 -4.70
N GLU A 103 -17.88 -22.74 -4.45
CA GLU A 103 -18.28 -24.13 -4.70
C GLU A 103 -18.29 -24.45 -6.21
N ASN A 104 -18.82 -23.53 -7.01
CA ASN A 104 -18.87 -23.62 -8.48
C ASN A 104 -18.19 -22.37 -9.08
N PRO A 105 -16.86 -22.26 -9.02
CA PRO A 105 -16.17 -21.02 -9.31
C PRO A 105 -16.21 -20.70 -10.81
N GLU A 106 -16.68 -19.50 -11.15
CA GLU A 106 -16.66 -18.95 -12.51
C GLU A 106 -15.45 -18.04 -12.74
N ARG A 107 -14.87 -17.51 -11.67
CA ARG A 107 -13.74 -16.57 -11.70
C ARG A 107 -12.97 -16.54 -10.39
N ILE A 108 -11.75 -16.03 -10.44
CA ILE A 108 -10.92 -15.75 -9.25
C ILE A 108 -10.71 -14.23 -9.14
N ILE A 109 -10.90 -13.66 -7.96
CA ILE A 109 -10.69 -12.24 -7.69
C ILE A 109 -9.59 -12.07 -6.65
N LEU A 110 -8.51 -11.40 -7.05
CA LEU A 110 -7.46 -10.98 -6.13
C LEU A 110 -7.88 -9.67 -5.47
N MET A 111 -8.06 -9.70 -4.15
CA MET A 111 -8.53 -8.59 -3.32
C MET A 111 -7.34 -7.86 -2.66
N SER A 112 -7.04 -6.65 -3.13
CA SER A 112 -5.91 -5.83 -2.70
C SER A 112 -6.37 -4.65 -1.84
N HIS A 113 -6.07 -4.72 -0.54
CA HIS A 113 -6.56 -3.73 0.42
C HIS A 113 -5.80 -2.39 0.38
N GLY A 114 -6.39 -1.34 0.95
CA GLY A 114 -5.81 0.00 1.01
C GLY A 114 -4.65 0.18 1.99
N TYR A 115 -4.24 1.45 2.14
CA TYR A 115 -3.09 1.87 2.96
C TYR A 115 -3.24 1.46 4.44
N LYS A 116 -2.27 0.71 4.97
CA LYS A 116 -2.26 0.18 6.35
C LYS A 116 -3.56 -0.54 6.73
N GLY A 117 -4.19 -1.19 5.75
CA GLY A 117 -5.40 -1.98 5.91
C GLY A 117 -5.11 -3.41 6.39
N SER A 118 -6.08 -4.29 6.14
CA SER A 118 -6.05 -5.72 6.43
C SER A 118 -6.78 -6.47 5.32
N ALA A 119 -6.50 -7.77 5.16
CA ALA A 119 -7.23 -8.69 4.27
C ALA A 119 -8.76 -8.52 4.38
N PHE A 120 -9.31 -8.61 5.60
CA PHE A 120 -10.75 -8.42 5.86
C PHE A 120 -11.10 -6.98 6.26
N GLY A 121 -10.39 -6.04 5.62
CA GLY A 121 -10.53 -4.61 5.85
C GLY A 121 -11.67 -3.99 5.04
N SER A 122 -11.49 -2.73 4.65
CA SER A 122 -12.46 -2.02 3.80
C SER A 122 -12.62 -2.64 2.42
N VAL A 123 -11.62 -3.40 1.95
CA VAL A 123 -11.71 -4.12 0.67
C VAL A 123 -12.73 -5.26 0.69
N ALA A 124 -13.04 -5.79 1.88
CA ALA A 124 -13.86 -6.99 2.01
C ALA A 124 -15.36 -6.70 1.88
N HIS A 125 -15.82 -5.45 1.83
CA HIS A 125 -17.26 -5.13 1.75
C HIS A 125 -17.97 -5.75 0.54
N MET A 126 -17.22 -6.08 -0.52
CA MET A 126 -17.73 -6.78 -1.70
C MET A 126 -17.60 -8.31 -1.61
N ALA A 127 -16.95 -8.84 -0.57
CA ALA A 127 -16.54 -10.24 -0.50
C ALA A 127 -17.74 -11.20 -0.55
N GLU A 128 -18.73 -11.01 0.32
CA GLU A 128 -19.93 -11.84 0.36
C GLU A 128 -20.66 -11.81 -0.99
N TYR A 129 -20.93 -10.62 -1.52
CA TYR A 129 -21.55 -10.46 -2.84
C TYR A 129 -20.77 -11.18 -3.95
N LEU A 130 -19.44 -11.01 -4.00
CA LEU A 130 -18.63 -11.63 -5.05
C LEU A 130 -18.61 -13.16 -4.93
N HIS A 131 -18.53 -13.67 -3.70
CA HIS A 131 -18.54 -15.12 -3.42
C HIS A 131 -19.89 -15.75 -3.76
N ASP A 132 -21.00 -15.12 -3.36
CA ASP A 132 -22.37 -15.51 -3.73
C ASP A 132 -22.59 -15.51 -5.25
N ASN A 133 -21.80 -14.73 -5.98
CA ASN A 133 -21.79 -14.68 -7.44
C ASN A 133 -20.65 -15.52 -8.06
N ASN A 134 -20.38 -16.69 -7.45
CA ASN A 134 -19.47 -17.72 -7.96
C ASN A 134 -18.02 -17.27 -8.14
N SER A 135 -17.54 -16.33 -7.31
CA SER A 135 -16.14 -15.88 -7.37
C SER A 135 -15.32 -16.45 -6.23
N SER A 136 -14.25 -17.17 -6.55
CA SER A 136 -13.21 -17.49 -5.56
C SER A 136 -12.41 -16.23 -5.23
N LEU A 137 -12.08 -16.01 -3.96
CA LEU A 137 -11.45 -14.77 -3.50
C LEU A 137 -10.07 -15.05 -2.92
N LEU A 138 -9.06 -14.28 -3.35
CA LEU A 138 -7.73 -14.27 -2.74
C LEU A 138 -7.51 -12.94 -2.02
N PHE A 139 -7.63 -12.94 -0.70
CA PHE A 139 -7.39 -11.77 0.13
C PHE A 139 -5.91 -11.64 0.45
N ILE A 140 -5.23 -10.70 -0.20
CA ILE A 140 -3.81 -10.49 0.05
C ILE A 140 -3.60 -9.57 1.25
N ASP A 141 -2.69 -9.93 2.15
CA ASP A 141 -2.09 -8.95 3.04
C ASP A 141 -0.98 -8.24 2.29
N GLN A 142 -1.16 -6.95 2.04
CA GLN A 142 -0.09 -6.14 1.46
C GLN A 142 1.13 -6.17 2.39
N ARG A 143 2.33 -6.01 1.81
CA ARG A 143 3.58 -5.92 2.58
C ARG A 143 3.42 -4.97 3.77
N CYS A 144 4.01 -5.32 4.92
CA CYS A 144 3.91 -4.59 6.18
C CYS A 144 2.53 -4.68 6.90
N CYS A 145 1.56 -5.44 6.37
CA CYS A 145 0.20 -5.58 6.91
C CYS A 145 -0.11 -7.03 7.32
N GLY A 146 -1.25 -7.24 7.99
CA GLY A 146 -1.79 -8.56 8.39
C GLY A 146 -0.74 -9.55 8.89
N GLU A 147 -0.51 -10.65 8.17
CA GLU A 147 0.61 -11.59 8.42
C GLU A 147 1.84 -11.38 7.53
N SER A 148 1.73 -10.65 6.42
CA SER A 148 2.85 -10.27 5.54
C SER A 148 3.99 -9.55 6.26
N GLU A 149 5.22 -9.96 5.96
CA GLU A 149 6.44 -9.31 6.44
C GLU A 149 6.65 -7.92 5.81
N GLY A 150 7.64 -7.21 6.33
CA GLY A 150 8.04 -5.89 5.84
C GLY A 150 8.02 -4.83 6.92
N ARG A 151 8.69 -3.71 6.63
CA ARG A 151 8.81 -2.56 7.53
C ARG A 151 8.24 -1.28 6.94
N TYR A 152 8.04 -1.26 5.63
CA TYR A 152 7.64 -0.09 4.88
C TYR A 152 6.55 -0.45 3.88
N ILE A 153 5.52 0.39 3.83
CA ILE A 153 4.58 0.49 2.71
C ILE A 153 5.19 1.38 1.63
N THR A 154 5.00 1.01 0.37
CA THR A 154 5.63 1.70 -0.78
C THR A 154 4.65 2.26 -1.79
N PHE A 155 3.37 2.40 -1.43
CA PHE A 155 2.34 3.11 -2.22
C PHE A 155 2.16 2.56 -3.64
N GLY A 156 2.35 1.25 -3.83
CA GLY A 156 2.28 0.60 -5.13
C GLY A 156 3.64 0.26 -5.73
N ALA A 157 4.71 0.96 -5.34
CA ALA A 157 6.02 0.84 -5.99
C ALA A 157 6.56 -0.58 -5.95
N LYS A 158 6.46 -1.25 -4.81
CA LYS A 158 6.83 -2.66 -4.66
C LYS A 158 5.62 -3.58 -4.63
N GLU A 159 4.49 -3.09 -4.12
CA GLU A 159 3.23 -3.84 -4.08
C GLU A 159 2.82 -4.33 -5.49
N GLN A 160 3.08 -3.56 -6.56
CA GLN A 160 2.82 -4.00 -7.94
C GLN A 160 3.53 -5.31 -8.32
N TYR A 161 4.73 -5.56 -7.76
CA TYR A 161 5.47 -6.79 -8.01
C TYR A 161 5.02 -7.93 -7.11
N ASP A 162 4.46 -7.62 -5.95
CA ASP A 162 3.83 -8.59 -5.08
C ASP A 162 2.56 -9.14 -5.74
N ILE A 163 1.77 -8.28 -6.40
CA ILE A 163 0.62 -8.68 -7.22
C ILE A 163 1.02 -9.71 -8.28
N LEU A 164 2.17 -9.52 -8.96
CA LEU A 164 2.66 -10.51 -9.93
C LEU A 164 3.02 -11.85 -9.27
N GLY A 165 3.57 -11.81 -8.05
CA GLY A 165 3.84 -13.02 -7.27
C GLY A 165 2.56 -13.77 -6.89
N TRP A 166 1.52 -13.02 -6.50
CA TRP A 166 0.20 -13.59 -6.23
C TRP A 166 -0.49 -14.14 -7.46
N LEU A 167 -0.36 -13.47 -8.62
CA LEU A 167 -0.87 -14.00 -9.88
C LEU A 167 -0.19 -15.32 -10.26
N LYS A 168 1.11 -15.46 -10.02
CA LYS A 168 1.79 -16.74 -10.21
C LYS A 168 1.24 -17.84 -9.29
N LEU A 169 0.98 -17.52 -8.01
CA LEU A 169 0.31 -18.46 -7.12
C LEU A 169 -1.09 -18.84 -7.65
N ILE A 170 -1.87 -17.86 -8.13
CA ILE A 170 -3.18 -18.12 -8.73
C ILE A 170 -3.05 -19.08 -9.91
N GLU A 171 -2.09 -18.89 -10.81
CA GLU A 171 -1.82 -19.81 -11.92
C GLU A 171 -1.54 -21.25 -11.45
N GLU A 172 -0.83 -21.41 -10.32
CA GLU A 172 -0.51 -22.73 -9.74
C GLU A 172 -1.75 -23.43 -9.15
N ILE A 173 -2.69 -22.68 -8.56
CA ILE A 173 -3.90 -23.25 -7.93
C ILE A 173 -5.13 -23.29 -8.86
N ASN A 174 -5.14 -22.50 -9.94
CA ASN A 174 -6.25 -22.36 -10.89
C ASN A 174 -6.25 -23.48 -11.94
N LYS A 175 -6.61 -24.70 -11.52
CA LYS A 175 -6.60 -25.91 -12.36
C LYS A 175 -7.55 -25.81 -13.57
N ASP A 176 -8.65 -25.09 -13.41
CA ASP A 176 -9.72 -24.97 -14.42
C ASP A 176 -9.52 -23.77 -15.36
N LYS A 177 -8.42 -23.02 -15.23
CA LYS A 177 -8.10 -21.84 -16.05
C LYS A 177 -9.21 -20.80 -16.05
N LEU A 178 -9.80 -20.58 -14.88
CA LEU A 178 -10.81 -19.56 -14.68
C LEU A 178 -10.26 -18.16 -14.96
N PRO A 179 -11.06 -17.23 -15.48
CA PRO A 179 -10.66 -15.84 -15.63
C PRO A 179 -10.34 -15.21 -14.27
N VAL A 180 -9.27 -14.42 -14.23
CA VAL A 180 -8.78 -13.73 -13.03
C VAL A 180 -9.07 -12.24 -13.14
N TYR A 181 -9.57 -11.65 -12.06
CA TYR A 181 -9.79 -10.21 -11.94
C TYR A 181 -9.03 -9.64 -10.76
N LEU A 182 -8.59 -8.39 -10.90
CA LEU A 182 -7.92 -7.67 -9.83
C LEU A 182 -8.88 -6.65 -9.22
N TYR A 183 -9.19 -6.77 -7.94
CA TYR A 183 -9.96 -5.77 -7.20
C TYR A 183 -9.04 -5.05 -6.22
N GLY A 184 -8.85 -3.75 -6.41
CA GLY A 184 -8.02 -2.93 -5.55
C GLY A 184 -8.78 -1.76 -4.97
N GLN A 185 -8.54 -1.46 -3.69
CA GLN A 185 -9.14 -0.32 -3.00
C GLN A 185 -8.07 0.67 -2.54
N SER A 186 -8.21 1.96 -2.88
CA SER A 186 -7.27 3.04 -2.54
C SER A 186 -5.83 2.72 -2.96
N MET A 187 -4.91 2.51 -2.02
CA MET A 187 -3.54 2.06 -2.34
C MET A 187 -3.53 0.72 -3.10
N GLY A 188 -4.46 -0.17 -2.80
CA GLY A 188 -4.62 -1.43 -3.52
C GLY A 188 -5.00 -1.21 -4.99
N ALA A 189 -5.86 -0.22 -5.28
CA ALA A 189 -6.19 0.18 -6.65
C ALA A 189 -4.95 0.66 -7.39
N ALA A 190 -4.15 1.55 -6.78
CA ALA A 190 -2.89 2.00 -7.36
C ALA A 190 -1.93 0.82 -7.62
N ALA A 191 -1.82 -0.14 -6.70
CA ALA A 191 -0.95 -1.30 -6.84
C ALA A 191 -1.36 -2.21 -8.02
N VAL A 192 -2.65 -2.51 -8.19
CA VAL A 192 -3.13 -3.36 -9.30
C VAL A 192 -3.04 -2.63 -10.65
N LEU A 193 -3.26 -1.31 -10.68
CA LEU A 193 -3.06 -0.50 -11.89
C LEU A 193 -1.58 -0.37 -12.27
N LEU A 194 -0.67 -0.29 -11.29
CA LEU A 194 0.77 -0.33 -11.56
C LEU A 194 1.20 -1.70 -12.07
N ALA A 195 0.65 -2.77 -11.50
CA ALA A 195 0.94 -4.15 -11.92
C ALA A 195 0.53 -4.39 -13.39
N SER A 196 -0.57 -3.80 -13.84
CA SER A 196 -1.03 -3.93 -15.24
C SER A 196 -0.03 -3.40 -16.26
N GLY A 197 0.80 -2.42 -15.89
CA GLY A 197 1.90 -1.92 -16.71
C GLY A 197 3.13 -2.83 -16.78
N GLN A 198 3.15 -3.96 -16.06
CA GLN A 198 4.27 -4.91 -16.04
C GLN A 198 4.11 -6.10 -17.00
N GLY A 199 2.98 -6.18 -17.72
CA GLY A 199 2.61 -7.32 -18.55
C GLY A 199 2.06 -8.46 -17.67
N LEU A 200 0.74 -8.57 -17.62
CA LEU A 200 0.06 -9.61 -16.86
C LEU A 200 -0.14 -10.87 -17.69
N SER A 201 -0.37 -11.99 -17.01
CA SER A 201 -0.79 -13.23 -17.65
C SER A 201 -2.08 -13.03 -18.44
N LYS A 202 -2.24 -13.81 -19.51
CA LYS A 202 -3.42 -13.78 -20.38
C LYS A 202 -4.71 -14.18 -19.63
N ASP A 203 -4.58 -14.86 -18.50
CA ASP A 203 -5.69 -15.30 -17.68
C ASP A 203 -6.27 -14.13 -16.84
N VAL A 204 -5.60 -12.97 -16.79
CA VAL A 204 -6.14 -11.76 -16.15
C VAL A 204 -7.02 -11.00 -17.14
N HIS A 205 -8.31 -10.88 -16.82
CA HIS A 205 -9.33 -10.38 -17.75
C HIS A 205 -9.80 -8.95 -17.45
N GLY A 206 -9.50 -8.39 -16.28
CA GLY A 206 -9.90 -7.02 -15.95
C GLY A 206 -9.50 -6.56 -14.56
N ILE A 207 -9.67 -5.25 -14.34
CA ILE A 207 -9.31 -4.57 -13.10
C ILE A 207 -10.50 -3.74 -12.62
N ILE A 208 -10.78 -3.83 -11.32
CA ILE A 208 -11.69 -2.94 -10.62
C ILE A 208 -10.82 -2.10 -9.67
N ALA A 209 -10.74 -0.81 -9.95
CA ALA A 209 -9.86 0.13 -9.28
C ALA A 209 -10.69 1.14 -8.47
N ASP A 210 -11.09 0.75 -7.28
CA ASP A 210 -11.87 1.58 -6.37
C ASP A 210 -10.98 2.66 -5.73
N CYS A 211 -11.29 3.93 -6.02
CA CYS A 211 -10.73 5.14 -5.40
C CYS A 211 -9.18 5.20 -5.35
N GLY A 212 -8.51 4.76 -6.41
CA GLY A 212 -7.05 4.85 -6.57
C GLY A 212 -6.51 6.28 -6.68
N PHE A 213 -5.19 6.41 -6.70
CA PHE A 213 -4.49 7.70 -6.89
C PHE A 213 -3.51 7.64 -8.06
N HIS A 214 -3.17 8.80 -8.63
CA HIS A 214 -2.26 8.90 -9.77
C HIS A 214 -0.79 8.58 -9.43
N SER A 215 -0.28 9.10 -8.31
CA SER A 215 1.06 8.78 -7.81
C SER A 215 1.17 9.05 -6.31
N MET A 216 2.16 8.45 -5.64
CA MET A 216 2.52 8.79 -4.26
C MET A 216 2.85 10.28 -4.13
N LYS A 217 3.55 10.87 -5.12
CA LYS A 217 3.94 12.28 -5.06
C LYS A 217 2.72 13.20 -5.02
N THR A 218 1.72 12.97 -5.89
CA THR A 218 0.47 13.75 -5.91
C THR A 218 -0.34 13.51 -4.65
N GLN A 219 -0.52 12.25 -4.24
CA GLN A 219 -1.26 11.91 -3.02
C GLN A 219 -0.67 12.58 -1.77
N LEU A 220 0.65 12.57 -1.62
CA LEU A 220 1.31 13.21 -0.49
C LEU A 220 1.30 14.73 -0.58
N ARG A 221 1.30 15.30 -1.78
CA ARG A 221 1.12 16.74 -1.98
C ARG A 221 -0.23 17.17 -1.44
N ASP A 222 -1.29 16.46 -1.79
CA ASP A 222 -2.67 16.77 -1.40
C ASP A 222 -2.88 16.61 0.11
N ILE A 223 -2.29 15.56 0.71
CA ILE A 223 -2.29 15.39 2.17
C ILE A 223 -1.53 16.54 2.84
N ALA A 224 -0.34 16.91 2.35
CA ALA A 224 0.49 17.94 2.97
C ALA A 224 -0.09 19.36 2.83
N SER A 225 -0.64 19.71 1.65
CA SER A 225 -1.25 21.02 1.40
C SER A 225 -2.65 21.12 2.00
N GLY A 226 -3.48 20.09 1.84
CA GLY A 226 -4.88 20.09 2.24
C GLY A 226 -5.08 19.86 3.73
N TRP A 227 -4.45 18.83 4.30
CA TRP A 227 -4.71 18.43 5.69
C TRP A 227 -3.82 19.14 6.70
N PHE A 228 -2.60 19.51 6.30
CA PHE A 228 -1.61 20.13 7.19
C PHE A 228 -1.29 21.60 6.85
N HIS A 229 -1.88 22.16 5.80
CA HIS A 229 -1.67 23.56 5.35
C HIS A 229 -0.18 23.95 5.26
N LEU A 230 0.68 23.02 4.84
CA LEU A 230 2.12 23.27 4.76
C LEU A 230 2.43 24.05 3.49
N HIS A 231 3.14 25.17 3.61
CA HIS A 231 3.51 26.02 2.47
C HIS A 231 4.74 25.51 1.70
N TRP A 232 5.56 24.64 2.30
CA TRP A 232 6.87 24.19 1.75
C TRP A 232 6.82 22.73 1.27
N VAL A 233 5.74 22.37 0.56
CA VAL A 233 5.42 20.98 0.19
C VAL A 233 6.50 20.36 -0.68
N GLU A 234 7.05 21.06 -1.68
CA GLU A 234 8.06 20.47 -2.57
C GLU A 234 9.35 20.08 -1.85
N LEU A 235 9.81 20.92 -0.92
CA LEU A 235 11.00 20.61 -0.15
C LEU A 235 10.76 19.43 0.81
N LEU A 236 9.55 19.32 1.36
CA LEU A 236 9.14 18.15 2.14
C LEU A 236 9.13 16.89 1.27
N LEU A 237 8.49 16.92 0.11
CA LEU A 237 8.41 15.77 -0.80
C LEU A 237 9.80 15.32 -1.28
N LEU A 238 10.71 16.26 -1.56
CA LEU A 238 12.10 15.95 -1.90
C LEU A 238 12.82 15.20 -0.77
N ARG A 239 12.62 15.60 0.48
CA ARG A 239 13.17 14.89 1.66
C ARG A 239 12.57 13.50 1.80
N VAL A 240 11.25 13.39 1.64
CA VAL A 240 10.55 12.10 1.77
C VAL A 240 10.99 11.14 0.67
N ASP A 241 11.15 11.59 -0.58
CA ASP A 241 11.64 10.75 -1.68
C ASP A 241 13.07 10.26 -1.41
N LEU A 242 13.94 11.13 -0.88
CA LEU A 242 15.28 10.73 -0.44
C LEU A 242 15.22 9.64 0.63
N PHE A 243 14.32 9.75 1.61
CA PHE A 243 14.16 8.73 2.65
C PHE A 243 13.53 7.44 2.11
N CYS A 244 12.58 7.51 1.18
CA CYS A 244 12.05 6.34 0.49
C CYS A 244 13.18 5.58 -0.21
N ARG A 245 14.06 6.29 -0.92
CA ARG A 245 15.19 5.68 -1.63
C ARG A 245 16.18 5.01 -0.68
N ILE A 246 16.56 5.69 0.41
CA ILE A 246 17.58 5.19 1.34
C ILE A 246 17.05 4.06 2.22
N PHE A 247 15.83 4.19 2.75
CA PHE A 247 15.34 3.30 3.81
C PHE A 247 14.32 2.26 3.34
N ALA A 248 13.51 2.58 2.32
CA ALA A 248 12.46 1.70 1.81
C ALA A 248 12.81 1.08 0.45
N GLY A 249 13.85 1.58 -0.22
CA GLY A 249 14.37 1.04 -1.47
C GLY A 249 13.48 1.31 -2.69
N PHE A 250 12.78 2.44 -2.72
CA PHE A 250 11.96 2.86 -3.86
C PHE A 250 11.94 4.39 -4.00
N ARG A 251 11.55 4.91 -5.17
CA ARG A 251 11.33 6.33 -5.42
C ARG A 251 9.85 6.60 -5.61
N MET A 252 9.39 7.81 -5.29
CA MET A 252 7.99 8.20 -5.52
C MET A 252 7.58 8.07 -6.99
N LYS A 253 8.50 8.32 -7.93
CA LYS A 253 8.21 8.15 -9.37
C LYS A 253 7.94 6.72 -9.80
N ASP A 254 8.32 5.72 -8.99
CA ASP A 254 8.05 4.31 -9.27
C ASP A 254 6.57 3.96 -8.98
N THR A 255 5.75 4.94 -8.56
CA THR A 255 4.31 4.83 -8.29
C THR A 255 3.43 5.56 -9.32
N ASP A 256 3.99 5.93 -10.48
CA ASP A 256 3.24 6.64 -11.52
C ASP A 256 2.28 5.70 -12.26
N VAL A 257 1.00 5.76 -11.87
CA VAL A 257 -0.07 4.94 -12.46
C VAL A 257 -0.34 5.37 -13.92
N GLY A 258 -0.14 6.64 -14.26
CA GLY A 258 -0.34 7.13 -15.62
C GLY A 258 0.62 6.46 -16.61
N GLU A 259 1.89 6.32 -16.24
CA GLU A 259 2.87 5.61 -17.06
C GLU A 259 2.59 4.10 -17.17
N ALA A 260 2.06 3.48 -16.11
CA ALA A 260 1.65 2.08 -16.15
C ALA A 260 0.45 1.87 -17.09
N LEU A 261 -0.56 2.73 -17.00
CA LEU A 261 -1.77 2.64 -17.82
C LEU A 261 -1.54 2.84 -19.31
N LYS A 262 -0.50 3.56 -19.72
CA LYS A 262 -0.08 3.64 -21.15
C LYS A 262 0.27 2.28 -21.75
N LYS A 263 0.63 1.30 -20.91
CA LYS A 263 1.00 -0.06 -21.32
C LYS A 263 -0.11 -1.08 -21.05
N ASN A 264 -1.15 -0.69 -20.33
CA ASN A 264 -2.25 -1.56 -19.97
C ASN A 264 -3.15 -1.84 -21.18
N THR A 265 -3.50 -3.10 -21.37
CA THR A 265 -4.45 -3.55 -22.40
C THR A 265 -5.74 -4.11 -21.82
N LEU A 266 -5.85 -4.22 -20.48
CA LEU A 266 -7.01 -4.78 -19.81
C LEU A 266 -8.13 -3.74 -19.63
N PRO A 267 -9.39 -4.16 -19.65
CA PRO A 267 -10.49 -3.28 -19.24
C PRO A 267 -10.34 -2.91 -17.76
N VAL A 268 -10.61 -1.64 -17.45
CA VAL A 268 -10.56 -1.10 -16.08
C VAL A 268 -11.89 -0.43 -15.76
N ILE A 269 -12.47 -0.82 -14.63
CA ILE A 269 -13.59 -0.13 -14.00
C ILE A 269 -13.01 0.77 -12.90
N PHE A 270 -13.37 2.05 -12.92
CA PHE A 270 -12.97 3.06 -11.94
C PHE A 270 -14.16 3.48 -11.08
#